data_AF-A0A8U0QDY7-F1
#
_entry.id   AF-A0A8U0QDY7-F1
#
_cell.length_a   1.000
_cell.length_b   1.000
_cell.length_c   1.000
_cell.angle_alpha   90.00
_cell.angle_beta   90.00
_cell.angle_gamma   90.00
#
_symmetry.space_group_name_H-M   'P 1'
#
loop_
_entity.id
_entity.type
_entity.pdbx_description
1 polymer ?
#
loop_
_entity_poly.entity_id
_entity_poly.type
_entity_poly.pdbx_seq_one_letter_code
_entity_poly.pdbx_strand_id
1 'polypeptide(L)'
;MSCSSAEMSGVMLSDMFFQDDQPPSRERRAATCVPPLRRVGCEGGEEGLECSRTCQNLDLPCLSLACIPGCLCPSGTVRHRRECITPEQCPCYHNNRAYAPGQSINMDCNTCMCENRRWSCTAHVCDGVCRTVGEGHYITFDGLQYSFPGLCQYVLVQDQCGGDEGSFRVLVENEACGVVGHRCAKAVTVYYQGGLITMENGQVRMKKPVMKGVEVEIIRSGQFFILLLGKHISISWDLGTRLLVHISSQYRERVCGLCGNYDGNVNNDLLSSNNQLEVDSTHFGNSWKVKPSCADATKLPPPCSDNIVRLVTVEQSCRVLTSALFRACNSL
;
A
#
# COMPACT_ATOMS: atom_id res chain seq x y z
N MET A 1 14.54 39.46 50.52
CA MET A 1 13.79 39.50 51.79
C MET A 1 14.35 38.43 52.69
N SER A 2 15.32 38.84 53.51
CA SER A 2 15.95 38.08 54.59
C SER A 2 15.36 38.61 55.90
N CYS A 3 14.99 37.73 56.82
CA CYS A 3 14.91 38.10 58.24
C CYS A 3 15.46 36.95 59.08
N SER A 4 16.49 37.30 59.86
CA SER A 4 17.21 36.47 60.80
C SER A 4 16.54 36.48 62.19
N SER A 5 16.97 35.49 62.96
CA SER A 5 16.74 35.09 64.36
C SER A 5 16.90 36.13 65.49
N ALA A 6 16.30 35.81 66.66
CA ALA A 6 16.82 35.86 68.05
C ALA A 6 15.63 35.66 69.04
N GLU A 7 15.64 35.06 70.23
CA GLU A 7 16.64 34.44 71.12
C GLU A 7 15.94 33.69 72.30
N MET A 8 16.73 32.86 73.00
CA MET A 8 16.60 32.08 74.26
C MET A 8 15.63 32.59 75.37
N SER A 9 15.10 31.80 76.32
CA SER A 9 15.79 30.93 77.29
C SER A 9 14.82 30.09 78.16
N GLY A 10 15.21 28.83 78.42
CA GLY A 10 15.02 27.95 79.60
C GLY A 10 13.78 28.02 80.52
N VAL A 11 13.17 26.84 80.78
CA VAL A 11 13.06 26.22 82.12
C VAL A 11 12.90 24.69 81.94
N MET A 12 13.67 23.92 82.70
CA MET A 12 13.56 22.47 82.90
C MET A 12 12.63 22.16 84.09
N LEU A 13 11.74 21.17 83.94
CA LEU A 13 11.50 20.02 84.84
C LEU A 13 10.05 19.51 84.74
N SER A 14 9.94 18.19 84.49
CA SER A 14 9.01 17.22 85.11
C SER A 14 7.49 17.44 84.93
N ASP A 15 6.62 16.48 84.65
CA ASP A 15 6.64 15.02 84.70
C ASP A 15 5.50 14.50 83.80
N MET A 16 5.69 13.27 83.31
CA MET A 16 4.69 12.21 83.10
C MET A 16 3.27 12.61 82.63
N PHE A 17 2.88 12.19 81.42
CA PHE A 17 1.82 11.18 81.20
C PHE A 17 1.72 10.86 79.70
N PHE A 18 1.83 9.57 79.39
CA PHE A 18 1.72 8.98 78.05
C PHE A 18 0.32 9.18 77.44
N GLN A 19 0.26 9.69 76.22
CA GLN A 19 -0.78 9.35 75.25
C GLN A 19 -0.20 9.47 73.84
N ASP A 20 0.06 8.31 73.25
CA ASP A 20 0.61 8.13 71.91
C ASP A 20 -0.53 8.33 70.89
N ASP A 21 -0.59 9.52 70.30
CA ASP A 21 -1.45 9.84 69.16
C ASP A 21 -0.91 9.13 67.91
N GLN A 22 -1.33 7.87 67.70
CA GLN A 22 -1.13 7.21 66.41
C GLN A 22 -2.08 7.82 65.36
N PRO A 23 -1.58 8.32 64.23
CA PRO A 23 -2.44 8.75 63.13
C PRO A 23 -3.16 7.52 62.56
N PRO A 24 -4.45 7.64 62.14
CA PRO A 24 -5.18 6.50 61.63
C PRO A 24 -4.46 5.97 60.39
N SER A 25 -4.08 4.70 60.46
CA SER A 25 -3.55 3.95 59.33
C SER A 25 -4.51 4.11 58.16
N ARG A 26 -4.07 4.82 57.13
CA ARG A 26 -4.76 4.85 55.85
C ARG A 26 -4.56 3.47 55.24
N GLU A 27 -5.35 2.49 55.67
CA GLU A 27 -5.57 1.26 54.94
C GLU A 27 -5.92 1.68 53.52
N ARG A 28 -4.95 1.52 52.61
CA ARG A 28 -5.20 1.59 51.18
C ARG A 28 -6.21 0.47 50.94
N ARG A 29 -7.51 0.79 50.90
CA ARG A 29 -8.53 -0.13 50.39
C ARG A 29 -7.96 -0.69 49.11
N ALA A 30 -7.57 -1.96 49.12
CA ALA A 30 -7.07 -2.64 47.95
C ALA A 30 -8.16 -2.47 46.90
N ALA A 31 -7.89 -1.70 45.84
CA ALA A 31 -8.86 -1.46 44.79
C ALA A 31 -9.34 -2.82 44.29
N THR A 32 -10.59 -3.16 44.59
CA THR A 32 -11.19 -4.43 44.19
C THR A 32 -11.25 -4.48 42.67
N CYS A 33 -10.69 -5.53 42.08
CA CYS A 33 -10.75 -5.72 40.64
C CYS A 33 -12.19 -5.81 40.18
N VAL A 34 -12.55 -5.02 39.17
CA VAL A 34 -13.89 -5.06 38.57
C VAL A 34 -14.03 -6.39 37.82
N PRO A 35 -15.04 -7.22 38.13
CA PRO A 35 -15.28 -8.46 37.39
C PRO A 35 -15.35 -8.21 35.88
N PRO A 36 -14.79 -9.09 35.03
CA PRO A 36 -14.22 -10.41 35.33
C PRO A 36 -12.74 -10.43 35.75
N LEU A 37 -12.11 -9.28 35.97
CA LEU A 37 -10.70 -9.23 36.36
C LEU A 37 -10.49 -9.82 37.76
N ARG A 38 -9.39 -10.54 37.92
CA ARG A 38 -8.96 -11.14 39.19
C ARG A 38 -7.71 -10.46 39.69
N ARG A 39 -7.62 -10.33 41.01
CA ARG A 39 -6.43 -9.82 41.67
C ARG A 39 -5.35 -10.90 41.64
N VAL A 40 -4.18 -10.56 41.12
CA VAL A 40 -3.00 -11.41 41.05
C VAL A 40 -1.92 -10.80 41.93
N GLY A 41 -1.32 -11.64 42.77
CA GLY A 41 -0.27 -11.26 43.71
C GLY A 41 1.11 -11.53 43.12
N CYS A 42 2.15 -11.37 43.95
CA CYS A 42 3.52 -11.70 43.56
C CYS A 42 4.18 -12.70 44.52
N GLU A 43 3.39 -13.32 45.39
CA GLU A 43 3.88 -14.16 46.49
C GLU A 43 4.12 -15.63 46.07
N GLY A 44 3.73 -16.01 44.84
CA GLY A 44 3.75 -17.41 44.36
C GLY A 44 4.39 -17.65 43.00
N GLY A 45 5.26 -16.77 42.51
CA GLY A 45 5.85 -16.89 41.17
C GLY A 45 4.87 -16.60 40.02
N GLU A 46 3.73 -15.98 40.33
CA GLU A 46 2.78 -15.50 39.34
C GLU A 46 3.39 -14.35 38.53
N GLU A 47 3.14 -14.36 37.22
CA GLU A 47 3.46 -13.23 36.38
C GLU A 47 2.43 -12.11 36.59
N GLY A 48 2.89 -10.97 37.11
CA GLY A 48 2.04 -9.82 37.42
C GLY A 48 1.56 -9.04 36.19
N LEU A 49 1.19 -7.77 36.39
CA LEU A 49 0.69 -6.88 35.34
C LEU A 49 1.63 -6.73 34.14
N GLU A 50 2.94 -6.89 34.32
CA GLU A 50 3.93 -6.86 33.23
C GLU A 50 3.65 -7.90 32.15
N CYS A 51 3.03 -9.03 32.52
CA CYS A 51 2.65 -10.10 31.60
C CYS A 51 1.17 -10.08 31.23
N SER A 52 0.50 -8.93 31.35
CA SER A 52 -0.89 -8.82 30.93
C SER A 52 -1.05 -9.18 29.46
N ARG A 53 -1.85 -10.21 29.19
CA ARG A 53 -2.20 -10.66 27.85
C ARG A 53 -3.37 -9.87 27.30
N THR A 54 -3.20 -9.36 26.09
CA THR A 54 -4.17 -8.60 25.30
C THR A 54 -4.19 -9.16 23.89
N CYS A 55 -5.25 -8.97 23.12
CA CYS A 55 -5.32 -9.45 21.73
C CYS A 55 -4.13 -9.07 20.84
N GLN A 56 -3.36 -8.04 21.19
CA GLN A 56 -2.21 -7.54 20.43
C GLN A 56 -0.87 -8.20 20.78
N ASN A 57 -0.73 -8.79 21.98
CA ASN A 57 0.53 -9.35 22.47
C ASN A 57 0.45 -10.83 22.86
N LEU A 58 -0.53 -11.59 22.33
CA LEU A 58 -0.61 -13.04 22.56
C LEU A 58 0.61 -13.79 22.01
N ASP A 59 1.10 -13.39 20.83
CA ASP A 59 2.18 -14.09 20.13
C ASP A 59 3.57 -13.67 20.60
N LEU A 60 3.64 -12.70 21.52
CA LEU A 60 4.90 -12.23 22.11
C LEU A 60 5.21 -13.03 23.37
N PRO A 61 6.47 -13.41 23.63
CA PRO A 61 6.85 -13.95 24.93
C PRO A 61 6.63 -12.87 26.00
N CYS A 62 6.25 -13.27 27.22
CA CYS A 62 6.37 -12.34 28.34
C CYS A 62 7.79 -12.43 28.90
N LEU A 63 8.41 -11.28 29.11
CA LEU A 63 9.64 -11.17 29.88
C LEU A 63 9.36 -10.21 31.04
N SER A 64 9.06 -10.76 32.21
CA SER A 64 8.92 -9.97 33.44
C SER A 64 10.25 -9.88 34.16
N LEU A 65 10.68 -8.66 34.46
CA LEU A 65 11.87 -8.40 35.28
C LEU A 65 11.50 -8.30 36.76
N ALA A 66 10.25 -7.94 37.05
CA ALA A 66 9.71 -7.93 38.39
C ALA A 66 8.20 -8.18 38.36
N CYS A 67 7.68 -8.98 39.29
CA CYS A 67 6.23 -9.12 39.39
C CYS A 67 5.61 -7.82 39.94
N ILE A 68 4.64 -7.26 39.20
CA ILE A 68 3.82 -6.13 39.64
C ILE A 68 2.40 -6.63 39.95
N PRO A 69 1.94 -6.60 41.21
CA PRO A 69 0.62 -7.11 41.56
C PRO A 69 -0.48 -6.22 40.97
N GLY A 70 -1.60 -6.81 40.58
CA GLY A 70 -2.70 -6.05 39.99
C GLY A 70 -3.87 -6.88 39.51
N CYS A 71 -4.66 -6.32 38.58
CA CYS A 71 -5.87 -6.94 38.06
C CYS A 71 -5.63 -7.51 36.66
N LEU A 72 -5.72 -8.83 36.53
CA LEU A 72 -5.51 -9.56 35.29
C LEU A 72 -6.78 -10.30 34.87
N CYS A 73 -6.87 -10.63 33.58
CA CYS A 73 -7.92 -11.50 33.09
C CYS A 73 -7.73 -12.93 33.62
N PRO A 74 -8.82 -13.68 33.86
CA PRO A 74 -8.73 -15.09 34.26
C PRO A 74 -7.89 -15.92 33.26
N SER A 75 -7.28 -16.99 33.75
CA SER A 75 -6.53 -17.94 32.92
C SER A 75 -7.36 -18.41 31.73
N GLY A 76 -6.74 -18.46 30.53
CA GLY A 76 -7.42 -18.79 29.27
C GLY A 76 -8.17 -17.61 28.61
N THR A 77 -8.15 -16.42 29.22
CA THR A 77 -8.74 -15.21 28.63
C THR A 77 -7.72 -14.08 28.53
N VAL A 78 -7.99 -13.14 27.63
CA VAL A 78 -7.12 -11.99 27.36
C VAL A 78 -7.90 -10.70 27.42
N ARG A 79 -7.21 -9.63 27.75
CA ARG A 79 -7.82 -8.31 27.86
C ARG A 79 -8.03 -7.70 26.48
N HIS A 80 -9.28 -7.42 26.15
CA HIS A 80 -9.63 -6.59 25.01
C HIS A 80 -10.42 -5.39 25.50
N ARG A 81 -9.82 -4.19 25.42
CA ARG A 81 -10.39 -2.96 25.99
C ARG A 81 -10.69 -3.11 27.50
N ARG A 82 -11.97 -3.17 27.87
CA ARG A 82 -12.44 -3.30 29.27
C ARG A 82 -12.98 -4.71 29.59
N GLU A 83 -12.86 -5.64 28.64
CA GLU A 83 -13.42 -6.99 28.77
C GLU A 83 -12.30 -8.04 28.76
N CYS A 84 -12.61 -9.22 29.31
CA CYS A 84 -11.80 -10.41 29.20
C CYS A 84 -12.51 -11.39 28.26
N ILE A 85 -11.92 -11.63 27.10
CA ILE A 85 -12.47 -12.49 26.05
C ILE A 85 -11.53 -13.67 25.81
N THR A 86 -12.02 -14.71 25.13
CA THR A 86 -11.13 -15.81 24.73
C THR A 86 -10.21 -15.36 23.57
N PRO A 87 -9.01 -15.95 23.42
CA PRO A 87 -8.10 -15.67 22.31
C PRO A 87 -8.77 -15.70 20.92
N GLU A 88 -9.73 -16.58 20.71
CA GLU A 88 -10.43 -16.80 19.44
C GLU A 88 -11.43 -15.67 19.13
N GLN A 89 -11.92 -14.98 20.16
CA GLN A 89 -12.83 -13.84 20.04
C GLN A 89 -12.11 -12.53 19.70
N CYS A 90 -10.78 -12.52 19.75
CA CYS A 90 -10.01 -11.34 19.42
C CYS A 90 -10.17 -10.95 17.94
N PRO A 91 -10.36 -9.64 17.65
CA PRO A 91 -10.59 -9.19 16.28
C PRO A 91 -9.31 -9.18 15.45
N CYS A 92 -9.47 -9.27 14.13
CA CYS A 92 -8.42 -8.95 13.15
C CYS A 92 -8.45 -7.45 12.83
N TYR A 93 -7.33 -6.93 12.35
CA TYR A 93 -7.22 -5.52 11.96
C TYR A 93 -6.80 -5.41 10.49
N HIS A 94 -7.45 -4.52 9.75
CA HIS A 94 -7.09 -4.15 8.38
C HIS A 94 -7.42 -2.66 8.15
N ASN A 95 -6.47 -1.87 7.63
CA ASN A 95 -6.58 -0.42 7.45
C ASN A 95 -7.16 0.32 8.68
N ASN A 96 -6.61 0.04 9.87
CA ASN A 96 -7.04 0.59 11.16
C ASN A 96 -8.50 0.30 11.56
N ARG A 97 -9.17 -0.66 10.92
CA ARG A 97 -10.51 -1.13 11.29
C ARG A 97 -10.44 -2.52 11.92
N ALA A 98 -11.22 -2.73 12.98
CA ALA A 98 -11.36 -4.01 13.65
C ALA A 98 -12.46 -4.84 13.00
N TYR A 99 -12.19 -6.12 12.77
CA TYR A 99 -13.11 -7.11 12.20
C TYR A 99 -13.30 -8.25 13.20
N ALA A 100 -14.55 -8.56 13.51
CA ALA A 100 -14.89 -9.68 14.37
C ALA A 100 -14.51 -11.02 13.70
N PRO A 101 -14.26 -12.08 14.48
CA PRO A 101 -14.04 -13.42 13.95
C PRO A 101 -15.17 -13.85 13.01
N GLY A 102 -14.81 -14.48 11.90
CA GLY A 102 -15.73 -14.88 10.83
C GLY A 102 -16.13 -13.78 9.86
N GLN A 103 -15.75 -12.51 10.10
CA GLN A 103 -15.93 -11.46 9.10
C GLN A 103 -14.88 -11.57 8.00
N SER A 104 -15.29 -11.26 6.77
CA SER A 104 -14.43 -11.32 5.59
C SER A 104 -14.24 -9.95 4.96
N ILE A 105 -13.07 -9.75 4.35
CA ILE A 105 -12.73 -8.63 3.49
C ILE A 105 -12.31 -9.17 2.12
N ASN A 106 -12.47 -8.34 1.09
CA ASN A 106 -11.91 -8.63 -0.23
C ASN A 106 -10.59 -7.87 -0.38
N MET A 107 -9.54 -8.59 -0.79
CA MET A 107 -8.25 -8.05 -1.17
C MET A 107 -7.97 -8.47 -2.61
N ASP A 108 -7.99 -7.50 -3.53
CA ASP A 108 -7.98 -7.75 -4.98
C ASP A 108 -9.12 -8.70 -5.41
N CYS A 109 -8.80 -9.90 -5.85
CA CYS A 109 -9.75 -10.97 -6.18
C CYS A 109 -9.88 -12.03 -5.07
N ASN A 110 -9.15 -11.88 -3.97
CA ASN A 110 -9.11 -12.84 -2.88
C ASN A 110 -10.07 -12.45 -1.75
N THR A 111 -10.62 -13.46 -1.09
CA THR A 111 -11.44 -13.30 0.12
C THR A 111 -10.60 -13.69 1.33
N CYS A 112 -10.47 -12.78 2.29
CA CYS A 112 -9.76 -12.97 3.54
C CYS A 112 -10.73 -12.99 4.70
N MET A 113 -10.81 -14.10 5.43
CA MET A 113 -11.65 -14.25 6.61
C MET A 113 -10.82 -14.09 7.88
N CYS A 114 -11.37 -13.40 8.87
CA CYS A 114 -10.74 -13.27 10.18
C CYS A 114 -10.93 -14.56 10.98
N GLU A 115 -9.85 -15.34 11.14
CA GLU A 115 -9.83 -16.58 11.91
C GLU A 115 -8.70 -16.51 12.93
N ASN A 116 -9.01 -16.69 14.21
CA ASN A 116 -8.01 -16.74 15.29
C ASN A 116 -7.02 -15.56 15.27
N ARG A 117 -7.54 -14.32 15.09
CA ARG A 117 -6.75 -13.06 14.99
C ARG A 117 -5.89 -12.92 13.73
N ARG A 118 -5.95 -13.86 12.80
CA ARG A 118 -5.19 -13.83 11.56
C ARG A 118 -6.13 -13.75 10.37
N TRP A 119 -5.65 -13.13 9.30
CA TRP A 119 -6.32 -13.19 8.00
C TRP A 119 -5.99 -14.52 7.33
N SER A 120 -7.03 -15.31 7.11
CA SER A 120 -7.01 -16.54 6.32
C SER A 120 -7.56 -16.20 4.93
N CYS A 121 -6.67 -16.09 3.94
CA CYS A 121 -7.02 -15.62 2.60
C CYS A 121 -7.00 -16.74 1.56
N THR A 122 -7.90 -16.65 0.58
CA THR A 122 -7.75 -17.43 -0.67
C THR A 122 -6.47 -17.02 -1.40
N ALA A 123 -5.94 -17.91 -2.25
CA ALA A 123 -4.72 -17.71 -3.02
C ALA A 123 -5.00 -17.77 -4.54
N HIS A 124 -6.00 -17.04 -5.00
CA HIS A 124 -6.29 -16.88 -6.41
C HIS A 124 -5.32 -15.88 -7.06
N VAL A 125 -4.90 -16.21 -8.29
CA VAL A 125 -4.19 -15.27 -9.14
C VAL A 125 -5.21 -14.27 -9.69
N CYS A 126 -5.04 -13.01 -9.33
CA CYS A 126 -5.92 -11.92 -9.75
C CYS A 126 -5.46 -11.32 -11.07
N ASP A 127 -6.40 -10.83 -11.88
CA ASP A 127 -6.13 -10.07 -13.10
C ASP A 127 -5.22 -8.87 -12.83
N GLY A 128 -4.30 -8.60 -13.75
CA GLY A 128 -3.28 -7.56 -13.62
C GLY A 128 -3.70 -6.27 -14.31
N VAL A 129 -3.28 -5.13 -13.76
CA VAL A 129 -3.50 -3.81 -14.40
C VAL A 129 -2.21 -2.99 -14.45
N CYS A 130 -1.66 -2.85 -15.66
CA CYS A 130 -0.57 -1.92 -15.94
C CYS A 130 -1.12 -0.55 -16.30
N ARG A 131 -0.44 0.52 -15.85
CA ARG A 131 -0.91 1.90 -16.01
C ARG A 131 0.19 2.81 -16.51
N THR A 132 -0.18 3.76 -17.36
CA THR A 132 0.67 4.91 -17.69
C THR A 132 0.01 6.19 -17.17
N VAL A 133 0.82 7.11 -16.65
CA VAL A 133 0.37 8.40 -16.10
C VAL A 133 1.32 9.50 -16.59
N GLY A 134 0.77 10.54 -17.23
CA GLY A 134 1.59 11.60 -17.79
C GLY A 134 2.54 11.09 -18.87
N GLU A 135 3.62 11.81 -19.13
CA GLU A 135 4.52 11.51 -20.25
C GLU A 135 5.45 10.32 -19.95
N GLY A 136 5.84 10.11 -18.69
CA GLY A 136 6.90 9.17 -18.36
C GLY A 136 6.69 8.33 -17.11
N HIS A 137 5.51 8.30 -16.49
CA HIS A 137 5.29 7.46 -15.30
C HIS A 137 4.55 6.19 -15.66
N TYR A 138 5.01 5.08 -15.10
CA TYR A 138 4.50 3.73 -15.34
C TYR A 138 4.25 3.05 -13.99
N ILE A 139 3.19 2.24 -13.96
CA ILE A 139 2.88 1.33 -12.87
C ILE A 139 2.74 -0.05 -13.51
N THR A 140 3.62 -0.97 -13.16
CA THR A 140 3.64 -2.35 -13.68
C THR A 140 2.45 -3.16 -13.17
N PHE A 141 2.30 -4.38 -13.67
CA PHE A 141 1.26 -5.30 -13.20
C PHE A 141 1.42 -5.65 -11.71
N ASP A 142 2.66 -5.72 -11.22
CA ASP A 142 2.97 -6.07 -9.83
C ASP A 142 3.14 -4.84 -8.92
N GLY A 143 2.87 -3.65 -9.46
CA GLY A 143 2.74 -2.41 -8.68
C GLY A 143 4.00 -1.56 -8.58
N LEU A 144 5.07 -1.88 -9.31
CA LEU A 144 6.28 -1.06 -9.36
C LEU A 144 5.96 0.27 -10.02
N GLN A 145 6.22 1.36 -9.29
CA GLN A 145 6.09 2.71 -9.82
C GLN A 145 7.47 3.23 -10.21
N TYR A 146 7.64 3.63 -11.47
CA TYR A 146 8.90 4.18 -11.94
C TYR A 146 8.69 5.27 -12.99
N SER A 147 9.75 6.04 -13.24
CA SER A 147 9.75 7.10 -14.25
C SER A 147 10.74 6.78 -15.36
N PHE A 148 10.31 6.95 -16.60
CA PHE A 148 11.08 6.73 -17.81
C PHE A 148 10.67 7.75 -18.89
N PRO A 149 11.48 8.78 -19.16
CA PRO A 149 11.15 9.87 -20.09
C PRO A 149 11.54 9.51 -21.55
N GLY A 150 11.07 8.36 -22.03
CA GLY A 150 11.29 7.92 -23.40
C GLY A 150 10.55 8.80 -24.42
N LEU A 151 11.25 9.18 -25.50
CA LEU A 151 10.70 10.02 -26.59
C LEU A 151 10.36 9.25 -27.87
N CYS A 152 10.49 7.93 -27.83
CA CYS A 152 10.26 7.05 -28.96
C CYS A 152 9.12 6.07 -28.70
N GLN A 153 8.96 5.13 -29.64
CA GLN A 153 8.07 4.00 -29.48
C GLN A 153 8.74 2.88 -28.69
N TYR A 154 8.05 2.42 -27.63
CA TYR A 154 8.51 1.36 -26.74
C TYR A 154 7.47 0.24 -26.65
N VAL A 155 7.94 -0.96 -26.32
CA VAL A 155 7.07 -2.09 -25.98
C VAL A 155 6.50 -1.86 -24.58
N LEU A 156 5.21 -1.52 -24.51
CA LEU A 156 4.53 -1.40 -23.23
C LEU A 156 4.32 -2.78 -22.60
N VAL A 157 3.72 -3.69 -23.37
CA VAL A 157 3.53 -5.09 -22.97
C VAL A 157 3.37 -5.96 -24.22
N GLN A 158 3.94 -7.16 -24.20
CA GLN A 158 3.73 -8.21 -25.19
C GLN A 158 3.87 -9.59 -24.54
N ASP A 159 3.39 -10.63 -25.21
CA ASP A 159 3.58 -12.03 -24.80
C ASP A 159 4.63 -12.79 -25.63
N GLN A 160 5.25 -12.11 -26.60
CA GLN A 160 6.44 -12.60 -27.30
C GLN A 160 7.69 -12.33 -26.44
N CYS A 161 7.96 -13.18 -25.46
CA CYS A 161 9.12 -13.05 -24.58
C CYS A 161 10.12 -14.17 -24.91
N GLY A 162 11.40 -13.85 -25.11
CA GLY A 162 12.43 -14.89 -25.37
C GLY A 162 12.38 -15.60 -26.74
N GLY A 163 11.60 -15.11 -27.71
CA GLY A 163 11.58 -15.63 -29.08
C GLY A 163 10.36 -16.47 -29.45
N ASP A 164 9.41 -16.66 -28.54
CA ASP A 164 8.15 -17.35 -28.80
C ASP A 164 7.24 -16.58 -29.78
N GLU A 165 6.29 -17.27 -30.42
CA GLU A 165 5.22 -16.59 -31.18
C GLU A 165 4.23 -15.95 -30.20
N GLY A 166 4.15 -14.61 -30.20
CA GLY A 166 3.21 -13.86 -29.37
C GLY A 166 1.84 -13.70 -30.02
N SER A 167 0.80 -13.63 -29.21
CA SER A 167 -0.57 -13.35 -29.63
C SER A 167 -0.89 -11.85 -29.66
N PHE A 168 -0.19 -11.03 -28.87
CA PHE A 168 -0.43 -9.59 -28.77
C PHE A 168 0.80 -8.76 -28.43
N ARG A 169 0.80 -7.51 -28.88
CA ARG A 169 1.85 -6.54 -28.59
C ARG A 169 1.25 -5.13 -28.55
N VAL A 170 1.45 -4.44 -27.43
CA VAL A 170 1.04 -3.06 -27.21
C VAL A 170 2.27 -2.17 -27.20
N LEU A 171 2.31 -1.22 -28.12
CA LEU A 171 3.36 -0.23 -28.24
C LEU A 171 2.83 1.14 -27.81
N VAL A 172 3.69 1.92 -27.16
CA VAL A 172 3.36 3.27 -26.70
C VAL A 172 4.42 4.26 -27.16
N GLU A 173 3.98 5.44 -27.54
CA GLU A 173 4.81 6.58 -27.92
C GLU A 173 4.17 7.86 -27.35
N ASN A 174 5.00 8.82 -26.94
CA ASN A 174 4.51 10.13 -26.49
C ASN A 174 4.28 11.02 -27.72
N GLU A 175 3.07 11.55 -27.89
CA GLU A 175 2.82 12.56 -28.91
C GLU A 175 3.48 13.88 -28.51
N ALA A 176 4.02 14.62 -29.49
CA ALA A 176 4.62 15.91 -29.23
C ALA A 176 3.56 16.90 -28.67
N CYS A 177 3.84 17.49 -27.51
CA CYS A 177 2.94 18.45 -26.87
C CYS A 177 3.72 19.63 -26.26
N GLY A 178 3.00 20.59 -25.67
CA GLY A 178 3.58 21.83 -25.11
C GLY A 178 3.18 23.11 -25.86
N VAL A 179 2.29 23.01 -26.86
CA VAL A 179 1.67 24.16 -27.52
C VAL A 179 0.39 24.55 -26.78
N VAL A 180 0.15 25.86 -26.63
CA VAL A 180 -1.08 26.39 -26.01
C VAL A 180 -2.30 25.81 -26.73
N GLY A 181 -3.24 25.23 -25.97
CA GLY A 181 -4.47 24.61 -26.50
C GLY A 181 -4.35 23.13 -26.87
N HIS A 182 -3.16 22.53 -26.84
CA HIS A 182 -2.95 21.11 -27.12
C HIS A 182 -2.68 20.34 -25.82
N ARG A 183 -3.46 19.29 -25.57
CA ARG A 183 -3.24 18.38 -24.44
C ARG A 183 -2.20 17.34 -24.85
N CYS A 184 -1.28 17.02 -23.94
CA CYS A 184 -0.37 15.90 -24.12
C CYS A 184 -1.17 14.60 -24.23
N ALA A 185 -0.77 13.76 -25.18
CA ALA A 185 -1.39 12.48 -25.42
C ALA A 185 -0.34 11.41 -25.73
N LYS A 186 -0.75 10.15 -25.59
CA LYS A 186 0.03 9.00 -26.03
C LYS A 186 -0.58 8.42 -27.28
N ALA A 187 0.27 8.06 -28.23
CA ALA A 187 -0.10 7.23 -29.36
C ALA A 187 0.11 5.75 -28.98
N VAL A 188 -0.90 4.93 -29.23
CA VAL A 188 -0.90 3.50 -28.89
C VAL A 188 -1.08 2.68 -30.16
N THR A 189 -0.19 1.71 -30.37
CA THR A 189 -0.29 0.74 -31.47
C THR A 189 -0.46 -0.65 -30.91
N VAL A 190 -1.52 -1.33 -31.30
CA VAL A 190 -1.90 -2.65 -30.79
C VAL A 190 -1.88 -3.66 -31.94
N TYR A 191 -1.01 -4.65 -31.83
CA TYR A 191 -1.03 -5.86 -32.65
C TYR A 191 -1.77 -6.94 -31.86
N TYR A 192 -2.77 -7.55 -32.48
CA TYR A 192 -3.54 -8.62 -31.86
C TYR A 192 -4.02 -9.60 -32.92
N GLN A 193 -3.64 -10.88 -32.81
CA GLN A 193 -4.12 -11.96 -33.68
C GLN A 193 -4.12 -11.59 -35.18
N GLY A 194 -2.97 -11.11 -35.67
CA GLY A 194 -2.75 -10.70 -37.06
C GLY A 194 -3.31 -9.33 -37.46
N GLY A 195 -4.14 -8.70 -36.63
CA GLY A 195 -4.69 -7.36 -36.83
C GLY A 195 -3.80 -6.24 -36.28
N LEU A 196 -4.14 -5.01 -36.66
CA LEU A 196 -3.45 -3.77 -36.25
C LEU A 196 -4.48 -2.70 -35.92
N ILE A 197 -4.46 -2.21 -34.69
CA ILE A 197 -5.32 -1.14 -34.18
C ILE A 197 -4.42 0.02 -33.71
N THR A 198 -4.75 1.25 -34.08
CA THR A 198 -4.08 2.46 -33.58
C THR A 198 -5.03 3.33 -32.77
N MET A 199 -4.53 3.90 -31.67
CA MET A 199 -5.22 4.87 -30.83
C MET A 199 -4.32 6.12 -30.79
N GLU A 200 -4.65 7.12 -31.61
CA GLU A 200 -3.83 8.30 -31.85
C GLU A 200 -4.72 9.46 -32.30
N ASN A 201 -4.31 10.71 -32.09
CA ASN A 201 -5.06 11.90 -32.55
C ASN A 201 -6.55 11.88 -32.14
N GLY A 202 -6.85 11.42 -30.92
CA GLY A 202 -8.22 11.37 -30.40
C GLY A 202 -9.13 10.30 -31.02
N GLN A 203 -8.60 9.35 -31.79
CA GLN A 203 -9.39 8.34 -32.51
C GLN A 203 -8.82 6.94 -32.33
N VAL A 204 -9.70 5.93 -32.47
CA VAL A 204 -9.32 4.51 -32.53
C VAL A 204 -9.63 3.98 -33.91
N ARG A 205 -8.63 3.41 -34.60
CA ARG A 205 -8.76 2.92 -35.98
C ARG A 205 -8.18 1.52 -36.11
N MET A 206 -8.97 0.59 -36.63
CA MET A 206 -8.47 -0.71 -37.09
C MET A 206 -7.84 -0.54 -38.48
N LYS A 207 -6.51 -0.55 -38.54
CA LYS A 207 -5.73 -0.41 -39.79
C LYS A 207 -5.65 -1.71 -40.57
N LYS A 208 -5.60 -2.85 -39.86
CA LYS A 208 -5.63 -4.20 -40.44
C LYS A 208 -6.60 -5.07 -39.65
N PRO A 209 -7.51 -5.80 -40.31
CA PRO A 209 -8.47 -6.67 -39.63
C PRO A 209 -7.75 -7.82 -38.89
N VAL A 210 -8.35 -8.26 -37.80
CA VAL A 210 -7.95 -9.49 -37.08
C VAL A 210 -8.30 -10.74 -37.89
N MET A 211 -7.72 -11.88 -37.51
CA MET A 211 -8.07 -13.17 -38.10
C MET A 211 -9.56 -13.52 -37.93
N LYS A 212 -10.10 -14.33 -38.85
CA LYS A 212 -11.51 -14.74 -38.83
C LYS A 212 -11.83 -15.52 -37.55
N GLY A 213 -12.90 -15.14 -36.86
CA GLY A 213 -13.31 -15.77 -35.59
C GLY A 213 -12.71 -15.14 -34.34
N VAL A 214 -11.85 -14.12 -34.48
CA VAL A 214 -11.33 -13.33 -33.36
C VAL A 214 -12.26 -12.14 -33.10
N GLU A 215 -12.65 -11.97 -31.85
CA GLU A 215 -13.53 -10.89 -31.40
C GLU A 215 -12.71 -9.67 -30.93
N VAL A 216 -13.06 -8.51 -31.47
CA VAL A 216 -12.52 -7.20 -31.03
C VAL A 216 -13.67 -6.22 -30.97
N GLU A 217 -13.80 -5.52 -29.84
CA GLU A 217 -14.81 -4.48 -29.65
C GLU A 217 -14.14 -3.15 -29.29
N ILE A 218 -14.65 -2.06 -29.87
CA ILE A 218 -14.22 -0.70 -29.57
C ILE A 218 -15.41 0.02 -28.96
N ILE A 219 -15.33 0.30 -27.67
CA ILE A 219 -16.39 0.94 -26.90
C ILE A 219 -15.93 2.35 -26.52
N ARG A 220 -16.83 3.33 -26.65
CA ARG A 220 -16.62 4.66 -26.09
C ARG A 220 -17.50 4.82 -24.86
N SER A 221 -16.88 5.04 -23.70
CA SER A 221 -17.59 5.21 -22.42
C SER A 221 -17.05 6.42 -21.67
N GLY A 222 -17.88 7.47 -21.55
CA GLY A 222 -17.47 8.73 -20.96
C GLY A 222 -16.26 9.35 -21.68
N GLN A 223 -15.16 9.53 -20.95
CA GLN A 223 -13.91 10.09 -21.47
C GLN A 223 -12.95 9.01 -22.04
N PHE A 224 -13.31 7.73 -21.95
CA PHE A 224 -12.44 6.64 -22.36
C PHE A 224 -12.89 5.99 -23.68
N PHE A 225 -11.91 5.60 -24.48
CA PHE A 225 -12.06 4.50 -25.41
C PHE A 225 -11.57 3.21 -24.74
N ILE A 226 -12.37 2.16 -24.83
CA ILE A 226 -12.09 0.83 -24.29
C ILE A 226 -12.02 -0.13 -25.46
N LEU A 227 -10.85 -0.71 -25.68
CA LEU A 227 -10.61 -1.75 -26.67
C LEU A 227 -10.63 -3.11 -25.95
N LEU A 228 -11.62 -3.94 -26.26
CA LEU A 228 -11.73 -5.31 -25.77
C LEU A 228 -11.12 -6.24 -26.82
N LEU A 229 -10.13 -7.04 -26.41
CA LEU A 229 -9.42 -8.00 -27.27
C LEU A 229 -9.72 -9.41 -26.76
N GLY A 230 -10.75 -10.03 -27.33
CA GLY A 230 -11.34 -11.26 -26.79
C GLY A 230 -11.79 -11.11 -25.33
N LYS A 231 -11.62 -12.17 -24.54
CA LYS A 231 -12.09 -12.22 -23.14
C LYS A 231 -11.06 -11.81 -22.09
N HIS A 232 -9.80 -11.65 -22.50
CA HIS A 232 -8.68 -11.68 -21.56
C HIS A 232 -7.83 -10.41 -21.52
N ILE A 233 -8.02 -9.49 -22.47
CA ILE A 233 -7.25 -8.26 -22.53
C ILE A 233 -8.22 -7.10 -22.80
N SER A 234 -8.09 -6.03 -22.03
CA SER A 234 -8.74 -4.77 -22.35
C SER A 234 -7.77 -3.59 -22.18
N ILE A 235 -7.90 -2.61 -23.07
CA ILE A 235 -7.06 -1.42 -23.10
C ILE A 235 -7.97 -0.20 -23.03
N SER A 236 -7.84 0.60 -21.97
CA SER A 236 -8.62 1.82 -21.77
C SER A 236 -7.74 3.05 -21.91
N TRP A 237 -8.08 3.95 -22.84
CA TRP A 237 -7.34 5.18 -23.13
C TRP A 237 -8.22 6.40 -22.92
N ASP A 238 -7.73 7.40 -22.19
CA ASP A 238 -8.46 8.63 -21.83
C ASP A 238 -8.37 9.75 -22.87
N LEU A 239 -7.91 9.46 -24.09
CA LEU A 239 -7.57 10.43 -25.14
C LEU A 239 -6.38 11.34 -24.83
N GLY A 240 -5.77 11.17 -23.65
CA GLY A 240 -4.59 11.91 -23.21
C GLY A 240 -3.46 10.93 -22.92
N THR A 241 -2.89 11.05 -21.72
CA THR A 241 -1.69 10.30 -21.32
C THR A 241 -1.99 9.07 -20.49
N ARG A 242 -3.25 8.84 -20.08
CA ARG A 242 -3.61 7.71 -19.22
C ARG A 242 -4.02 6.52 -20.06
N LEU A 243 -3.23 5.47 -19.96
CA LEU A 243 -3.53 4.16 -20.52
C LEU A 243 -3.65 3.15 -19.38
N LEU A 244 -4.67 2.31 -19.43
CA LEU A 244 -4.86 1.17 -18.53
C LEU A 244 -4.89 -0.10 -19.37
N VAL A 245 -3.95 -1.01 -19.13
CA VAL A 245 -3.94 -2.33 -19.77
C VAL A 245 -4.31 -3.35 -18.72
N HIS A 246 -5.49 -3.94 -18.87
CA HIS A 246 -5.98 -5.02 -18.03
C HIS A 246 -5.71 -6.35 -18.75
N ILE A 247 -5.08 -7.30 -18.06
CA ILE A 247 -4.86 -8.64 -18.55
C ILE A 247 -5.38 -9.67 -17.55
N SER A 248 -5.92 -10.76 -18.07
CA SER A 248 -6.37 -11.87 -17.25
C SER A 248 -5.18 -12.58 -16.57
N SER A 249 -5.43 -13.13 -15.39
CA SER A 249 -4.51 -13.97 -14.61
C SER A 249 -3.80 -15.08 -15.39
N GLN A 250 -4.36 -15.55 -16.51
CA GLN A 250 -3.72 -16.53 -17.38
C GLN A 250 -2.42 -16.04 -18.05
N TYR A 251 -2.19 -14.72 -18.09
CA TYR A 251 -0.98 -14.11 -18.63
C TYR A 251 0.13 -13.93 -17.59
N ARG A 252 -0.08 -14.40 -16.34
CA ARG A 252 0.95 -14.38 -15.30
C ARG A 252 2.21 -15.08 -15.79
N GLU A 253 3.37 -14.45 -15.61
CA GLU A 253 4.70 -14.94 -16.05
C GLU A 253 4.84 -15.15 -17.57
N ARG A 254 3.94 -14.62 -18.39
CA ARG A 254 3.94 -14.78 -19.86
C ARG A 254 4.10 -13.49 -20.63
N VAL A 255 4.19 -12.37 -19.93
CA VAL A 255 4.30 -11.05 -20.55
C VAL A 255 5.62 -10.41 -20.20
N CYS A 256 6.03 -9.44 -21.01
CA CYS A 256 7.23 -8.65 -20.81
C CYS A 256 7.07 -7.29 -21.49
N GLY A 257 7.90 -6.33 -21.08
CA GLY A 257 7.86 -4.95 -21.55
C GLY A 257 7.97 -3.97 -20.39
N LEU A 258 7.65 -2.71 -20.65
CA LEU A 258 7.60 -1.66 -19.62
C LEU A 258 6.61 -1.98 -18.48
N CYS A 259 5.61 -2.84 -18.70
CA CYS A 259 4.68 -3.26 -17.66
C CYS A 259 5.19 -4.37 -16.73
N GLY A 260 6.46 -4.77 -16.83
CA GLY A 260 7.03 -5.87 -16.05
C GLY A 260 6.67 -7.26 -16.58
N ASN A 261 6.93 -8.28 -15.79
CA ASN A 261 6.73 -9.70 -16.15
C ASN A 261 5.46 -10.33 -15.54
N TYR A 262 4.77 -9.60 -14.65
CA TYR A 262 3.51 -10.01 -14.02
C TYR A 262 3.61 -11.38 -13.32
N ASP A 263 4.52 -11.47 -12.34
CA ASP A 263 4.74 -12.67 -11.54
C ASP A 263 4.40 -12.48 -10.04
N GLY A 264 3.97 -11.28 -9.67
CA GLY A 264 3.64 -10.86 -8.31
C GLY A 264 4.84 -10.37 -7.49
N ASN A 265 6.03 -10.25 -8.08
CA ASN A 265 7.24 -9.79 -7.42
C ASN A 265 7.72 -8.44 -7.98
N VAL A 266 7.31 -7.36 -7.33
CA VAL A 266 7.69 -5.98 -7.69
C VAL A 266 9.21 -5.75 -7.87
N ASN A 267 10.08 -6.56 -7.25
CA ASN A 267 11.53 -6.34 -7.24
C ASN A 267 12.24 -6.83 -8.52
N ASN A 268 11.57 -7.59 -9.38
CA ASN A 268 12.14 -8.05 -10.65
C ASN A 268 11.44 -7.46 -11.88
N ASP A 269 10.54 -6.49 -11.69
CA ASP A 269 9.81 -5.85 -12.79
C ASP A 269 10.71 -5.08 -13.78
N LEU A 270 11.91 -4.68 -13.35
CA LEU A 270 12.91 -4.01 -14.21
C LEU A 270 13.81 -5.02 -14.97
N LEU A 271 13.24 -6.14 -15.40
CA LEU A 271 13.91 -7.06 -16.33
C LEU A 271 13.92 -6.49 -17.74
N SER A 272 15.11 -6.16 -18.22
CA SER A 272 15.35 -5.65 -19.58
C SER A 272 14.97 -6.69 -20.66
N SER A 273 14.96 -6.24 -21.92
CA SER A 273 14.68 -7.11 -23.07
C SER A 273 15.70 -8.24 -23.29
N ASN A 274 16.89 -8.17 -22.66
CA ASN A 274 17.91 -9.22 -22.67
C ASN A 274 17.88 -10.08 -21.39
N ASN A 275 16.81 -9.99 -20.60
CA ASN A 275 16.60 -10.75 -19.37
C ASN A 275 17.63 -10.45 -18.26
N GLN A 276 18.09 -9.20 -18.18
CA GLN A 276 18.97 -8.71 -17.12
C GLN A 276 18.18 -7.80 -16.18
N LEU A 277 18.40 -7.96 -14.87
CA LEU A 277 17.77 -7.09 -13.89
C LEU A 277 18.51 -5.75 -13.84
N GLU A 278 17.78 -4.69 -14.17
CA GLU A 278 18.31 -3.33 -14.14
C GLU A 278 17.97 -2.63 -12.82
N VAL A 279 18.89 -1.80 -12.35
CA VAL A 279 18.66 -0.93 -11.17
C VAL A 279 18.10 0.42 -11.60
N ASP A 280 18.52 0.94 -12.76
CA ASP A 280 18.04 2.21 -13.28
C ASP A 280 16.89 1.98 -14.28
N SER A 281 15.75 2.59 -14.00
CA SER A 281 14.56 2.53 -14.88
C SER A 281 14.83 3.07 -16.29
N THR A 282 15.85 3.92 -16.45
CA THR A 282 16.29 4.45 -17.74
C THR A 282 16.97 3.38 -18.58
N HIS A 283 17.85 2.56 -18.01
CA HIS A 283 18.48 1.44 -18.70
C HIS A 283 17.45 0.38 -19.08
N PHE A 284 16.59 0.02 -18.12
CA PHE A 284 15.45 -0.86 -18.34
C PHE A 284 14.58 -0.37 -19.51
N GLY A 285 14.10 0.88 -19.46
CA GLY A 285 13.21 1.41 -20.48
C GLY A 285 13.87 1.51 -21.87
N ASN A 286 15.15 1.88 -21.93
CA ASN A 286 15.90 1.94 -23.19
C ASN A 286 16.07 0.56 -23.84
N SER A 287 16.13 -0.51 -23.06
CA SER A 287 16.18 -1.88 -23.59
C SER A 287 14.92 -2.28 -24.37
N TRP A 288 13.78 -1.64 -24.09
CA TRP A 288 12.47 -1.91 -24.71
C TRP A 288 12.14 -1.02 -25.92
N LYS A 289 13.13 -0.29 -26.47
CA LYS A 289 12.97 0.50 -27.70
C LYS A 289 12.61 -0.39 -28.89
N VAL A 290 11.63 0.04 -29.67
CA VAL A 290 11.23 -0.67 -30.90
C VAL A 290 12.21 -0.39 -32.04
N LYS A 291 12.67 0.87 -32.18
CA LYS A 291 13.60 1.29 -33.23
C LYS A 291 15.00 1.50 -32.63
N PRO A 292 16.03 0.71 -33.01
CA PRO A 292 17.38 0.87 -32.50
C PRO A 292 18.03 2.22 -32.83
N SER A 293 17.59 2.88 -33.92
CA SER A 293 18.09 4.20 -34.33
C SER A 293 17.61 5.35 -33.43
N CYS A 294 16.64 5.10 -32.55
CA CYS A 294 16.21 6.10 -31.58
C CYS A 294 17.29 6.30 -30.50
N ALA A 295 17.56 7.57 -30.17
CA ALA A 295 18.45 7.94 -29.08
C ALA A 295 17.96 7.39 -27.73
N ASP A 296 18.89 7.03 -26.86
CA ASP A 296 18.57 6.64 -25.49
C ASP A 296 17.97 7.80 -24.70
N ALA A 297 16.93 7.50 -23.94
CA ALA A 297 16.43 8.41 -22.93
C ALA A 297 17.50 8.59 -21.85
N THR A 298 17.58 9.79 -21.31
CA THR A 298 18.47 10.13 -20.20
C THR A 298 17.65 10.57 -19.00
N LYS A 299 18.21 10.40 -17.81
CA LYS A 299 17.56 10.83 -16.57
C LYS A 299 17.48 12.36 -16.56
N LEU A 300 16.26 12.88 -16.55
CA LEU A 300 16.01 14.32 -16.48
C LEU A 300 15.99 14.79 -15.02
N PRO A 301 16.50 16.01 -14.73
CA PRO A 301 16.29 16.63 -13.43
C PRO A 301 14.79 16.89 -13.18
N PRO A 302 14.36 16.95 -11.91
CA PRO A 302 12.98 17.29 -11.58
C PRO A 302 12.54 18.62 -12.22
N PRO A 303 11.38 18.71 -12.90
CA PRO A 303 10.99 19.91 -13.68
C PRO A 303 10.84 21.23 -12.91
N CYS A 304 10.83 21.16 -11.57
CA CYS A 304 10.70 22.32 -10.69
C CYS A 304 12.00 22.69 -9.97
N SER A 305 13.12 22.00 -10.23
CA SER A 305 14.41 22.24 -9.55
C SER A 305 14.89 23.68 -9.70
N ASP A 306 14.65 24.28 -10.86
CA ASP A 306 15.24 25.56 -11.24
C ASP A 306 14.31 26.75 -10.94
N ASN A 307 13.11 26.49 -10.40
CA ASN A 307 12.10 27.53 -10.16
C ASN A 307 11.27 27.27 -8.90
N ILE A 308 11.64 27.94 -7.82
CA ILE A 308 10.97 27.83 -6.52
C ILE A 308 9.49 28.28 -6.55
N VAL A 309 9.16 29.30 -7.34
CA VAL A 309 7.77 29.79 -7.47
C VAL A 309 6.92 28.71 -8.12
N ARG A 310 7.44 28.05 -9.17
CA ARG A 310 6.79 26.92 -9.83
C ARG A 310 6.62 25.74 -8.86
N LEU A 311 7.67 25.39 -8.09
CA LEU A 311 7.61 24.33 -7.11
C LEU A 311 6.47 24.56 -6.10
N VAL A 312 6.45 25.73 -5.44
CA VAL A 312 5.44 26.07 -4.44
C VAL A 312 4.03 26.07 -5.05
N THR A 313 3.87 26.59 -6.26
CA THR A 313 2.56 26.61 -6.96
C THR A 313 2.05 25.20 -7.24
N VAL A 314 2.93 24.30 -7.72
CA VAL A 314 2.59 22.90 -8.01
C VAL A 314 2.26 22.16 -6.71
N GLU A 315 3.07 22.31 -5.67
CA GLU A 315 2.83 21.66 -4.38
C GLU A 315 1.51 22.09 -3.75
N GLN A 316 1.21 23.39 -3.74
CA GLN A 316 -0.06 23.91 -3.21
C GLN A 316 -1.26 23.38 -3.99
N SER A 317 -1.14 23.29 -5.33
CA SER A 317 -2.21 22.78 -6.19
C SER A 317 -2.43 21.28 -5.97
N CYS A 318 -1.36 20.48 -5.93
CA CYS A 318 -1.41 19.02 -5.76
C CYS A 318 -1.76 18.59 -4.33
N ARG A 319 -1.59 19.47 -3.33
CA ARG A 319 -1.93 19.20 -1.91
C ARG A 319 -3.39 18.80 -1.70
N VAL A 320 -4.28 19.14 -2.63
CA VAL A 320 -5.67 18.68 -2.59
C VAL A 320 -5.77 17.15 -2.48
N LEU A 321 -4.86 16.39 -3.11
CA LEU A 321 -4.85 14.92 -3.12
C LEU A 321 -4.58 14.29 -1.74
N THR A 322 -3.93 15.03 -0.83
CA THR A 322 -3.69 14.61 0.56
C THR A 322 -4.56 15.38 1.57
N SER A 323 -5.48 16.21 1.08
CA SER A 323 -6.39 16.98 1.91
C SER A 323 -7.52 16.11 2.51
N ALA A 324 -8.33 16.72 3.37
CA ALA A 324 -9.48 16.05 3.97
C ALA A 324 -10.46 15.47 2.93
N LEU A 325 -10.55 16.07 1.74
CA LEU A 325 -11.44 15.62 0.65
C LEU A 325 -11.10 14.19 0.19
N PHE A 326 -9.83 13.81 0.21
CA PHE A 326 -9.34 12.50 -0.24
C PHE A 326 -8.98 11.55 0.91
N ARG A 327 -9.25 11.93 2.17
CA ARG A 327 -8.85 11.13 3.35
C ARG A 327 -9.41 9.70 3.32
N ALA A 328 -10.64 9.53 2.85
CA ALA A 328 -11.24 8.20 2.71
C ALA A 328 -10.48 7.33 1.71
N CYS A 329 -10.10 7.89 0.56
CA CYS A 329 -9.33 7.20 -0.48
C CYS A 329 -7.93 6.84 0.00
N ASN A 330 -7.26 7.75 0.70
CA ASN A 330 -5.90 7.54 1.24
C ASN A 330 -5.84 6.50 2.38
N SER A 331 -6.99 6.00 2.84
CA SER A 331 -7.10 4.94 3.85
C SER A 331 -7.45 3.57 3.26
N LEU A 332 -7.63 3.49 1.94
CA LEU A 332 -7.88 2.24 1.21
C LEU A 332 -6.57 1.50 0.94
#